data_AF-A0A6A8BYE2-F1
#
_entry.id   AF-A0A6A8BYE2-F1
#
_cell.length_a   1.000
_cell.length_b   1.000
_cell.length_c   1.000
_cell.angle_alpha   90.00
_cell.angle_beta   90.00
_cell.angle_gamma   90.00
#
_symmetry.space_group_name_H-M   'P 1'
#
loop_
_entity.id
_entity.type
_entity.pdbx_description
1 polymer ?
#
loop_
_entity_poly.entity_id
_entity_poly.type
_entity_poly.pdbx_seq_one_letter_code
_entity_poly.pdbx_strand_id
1 'polypeptide(L)'
;MIGRNDQNILIVESPIEFVLIGTFHNRRVVLAKSSSAQIDLLSARIKERSKQSFYNQFFKFKIEKKPLIVESVYVRKSGMDRYDNIEFVWRGLATKNNINFLNEILNNNVSYIYTGINNYQKVELDWIIAELVFFANEFNNKRYQVLSNINIFMYFFAFLYFCIFIYIWVFKFRIGF
;
A
#
# COMPACT_ATOMS: atom_id res chain seq x y z
N MET A 1 -5.15 19.70 27.17
CA MET A 1 -6.56 19.65 26.70
C MET A 1 -6.55 19.42 25.20
N ILE A 2 -6.77 18.18 24.75
CA ILE A 2 -6.89 17.84 23.33
C ILE A 2 -8.36 18.03 22.99
N GLY A 3 -8.66 19.12 22.28
CA GLY A 3 -10.03 19.52 21.95
C GLY A 3 -10.74 18.46 21.12
N ARG A 4 -11.98 18.15 21.54
CA ARG A 4 -12.98 17.47 20.71
C ARG A 4 -13.09 18.20 19.37
N ASN A 5 -13.01 17.44 18.29
CA ASN A 5 -13.90 17.62 17.16
C ASN A 5 -14.44 16.23 16.84
N ASP A 6 -15.74 16.06 16.95
CA ASP A 6 -16.51 14.86 16.62
C ASP A 6 -16.46 14.63 15.10
N GLN A 7 -15.28 14.37 14.56
CA GLN A 7 -15.12 13.82 13.22
C GLN A 7 -15.37 12.33 13.35
N ASN A 8 -16.52 11.88 12.85
CA ASN A 8 -16.83 10.46 12.68
C ASN A 8 -15.87 9.88 11.63
N ILE A 9 -14.63 9.63 12.03
CA ILE A 9 -13.68 8.83 11.26
C ILE A 9 -14.30 7.44 11.14
N LEU A 10 -14.50 7.00 9.92
CA LEU A 10 -15.01 5.66 9.66
C LEU A 10 -13.91 4.64 9.98
N ILE A 11 -14.10 3.86 11.03
CA ILE A 11 -13.22 2.74 11.37
C ILE A 11 -13.75 1.49 10.68
N VAL A 12 -12.93 0.90 9.81
CA VAL A 12 -13.29 -0.28 9.02
C VAL A 12 -12.41 -1.45 9.44
N GLU A 13 -13.01 -2.61 9.70
CA GLU A 13 -12.25 -3.85 9.82
C GLU A 13 -11.78 -4.29 8.43
N SER A 14 -10.47 -4.41 8.25
CA SER A 14 -9.88 -4.66 6.94
C SER A 14 -8.67 -5.59 7.03
N PRO A 15 -8.48 -6.49 6.04
CA PRO A 15 -7.30 -7.36 5.96
C PRO A 15 -6.01 -6.58 5.67
N ILE A 16 -6.12 -5.31 5.27
CA ILE A 16 -4.99 -4.43 5.00
C ILE A 16 -5.02 -3.20 5.90
N GLU A 17 -3.84 -2.70 6.18
CA GLU A 17 -3.65 -1.43 6.85
C GLU A 17 -3.89 -0.30 5.84
N PHE A 18 -4.87 0.57 6.08
CA PHE A 18 -5.19 1.67 5.16
C PHE A 18 -5.70 2.93 5.86
N VAL A 19 -5.58 4.06 5.16
CA VAL A 19 -6.13 5.37 5.52
C VAL A 19 -6.68 6.05 4.26
N LEU A 20 -7.91 6.53 4.32
CA LEU A 20 -8.53 7.40 3.32
C LEU A 20 -8.48 8.85 3.84
N ILE A 21 -7.91 9.75 3.04
CA ILE A 21 -7.69 11.15 3.38
C ILE A 21 -8.44 12.00 2.37
N GLY A 22 -9.10 13.06 2.82
CA GLY A 22 -9.72 14.04 1.93
C GLY A 22 -9.83 15.39 2.62
N THR A 23 -10.63 16.27 2.04
CA THR A 23 -10.89 17.60 2.61
C THR A 23 -12.29 17.68 3.20
N PHE A 24 -12.39 18.14 4.45
CA PHE A 24 -13.64 18.49 5.11
C PHE A 24 -13.51 19.89 5.71
N HIS A 25 -14.45 20.79 5.39
CA HIS A 25 -14.43 22.18 5.88
C HIS A 25 -13.05 22.87 5.68
N ASN A 26 -12.46 22.74 4.49
CA ASN A 26 -11.15 23.30 4.10
C ASN A 26 -9.94 22.78 4.88
N ARG A 27 -10.10 21.67 5.61
CA ARG A 27 -9.01 21.00 6.31
C ARG A 27 -8.83 19.59 5.75
N ARG A 28 -7.57 19.21 5.56
CA ARG A 28 -7.19 17.81 5.28
C ARG A 28 -7.49 16.97 6.51
N VAL A 29 -8.33 15.96 6.35
CA VAL A 29 -8.80 15.09 7.44
C VAL A 29 -8.73 13.63 7.01
N VAL A 30 -8.61 12.75 8.00
CA VAL A 30 -8.79 11.32 7.79
C VAL A 30 -10.29 11.04 7.74
N LEU A 31 -10.74 10.48 6.63
CA LEU A 31 -12.15 10.14 6.39
C LEU A 31 -12.45 8.73 6.90
N ALA A 32 -11.57 7.80 6.58
CA ALA A 32 -11.68 6.41 6.99
C ALA A 32 -10.30 5.82 7.29
N LYS A 33 -10.26 4.81 8.16
CA LYS A 33 -9.03 4.06 8.44
C LYS A 33 -9.35 2.62 8.82
N SER A 34 -8.39 1.73 8.59
CA SER A 34 -8.46 0.39 9.16
C SER A 34 -8.36 0.45 10.70
N SER A 35 -9.02 -0.48 11.38
CA SER A 35 -8.89 -0.63 12.85
C SER A 35 -7.45 -0.79 13.33
N SER A 36 -6.60 -1.41 12.50
CA SER A 36 -5.17 -1.65 12.75
C SER A 36 -4.23 -0.59 12.15
N ALA A 37 -4.74 0.57 11.71
CA ALA A 37 -3.93 1.59 11.03
C ALA A 37 -2.80 2.15 11.94
N GLN A 38 -1.55 1.94 11.52
CA GLN A 38 -0.31 2.53 12.06
C GLN A 38 0.45 3.32 10.98
N ILE A 39 -0.21 3.66 9.86
CA ILE A 39 0.40 4.39 8.75
C ILE A 39 0.73 5.80 9.22
N ASP A 40 2.04 6.10 9.28
CA ASP A 40 2.50 7.46 9.50
C ASP A 40 2.26 8.28 8.22
N LEU A 41 1.31 9.21 8.32
CA LEU A 41 0.88 10.07 7.22
C LEU A 41 2.00 11.00 6.72
N LEU A 42 2.98 11.32 7.58
CA LEU A 42 4.12 12.13 7.19
C LEU A 42 5.09 11.33 6.31
N SER A 43 5.43 10.11 6.72
CA SER A 43 6.31 9.24 5.93
C SER A 43 5.66 8.73 4.65
N ALA A 44 4.33 8.58 4.60
CA ALA A 44 3.62 8.29 3.35
C ALA A 44 3.82 9.42 2.32
N ARG A 45 3.72 10.69 2.75
CA ARG A 45 3.81 11.85 1.86
C ARG A 45 5.24 12.17 1.42
N ILE A 46 6.25 11.78 2.20
CA ILE A 46 7.65 11.85 1.79
C ILE A 46 7.88 10.74 0.76
N LYS A 47 7.64 11.02 -0.54
CA LYS A 47 8.04 10.16 -1.66
C LYS A 47 9.42 9.59 -1.36
N GLU A 48 9.52 8.28 -1.13
CA GLU A 48 10.74 7.59 -0.71
C GLU A 48 11.93 8.11 -1.52
N ARG A 49 12.74 8.99 -0.93
CA ARG A 49 13.97 9.52 -1.54
C ARG A 49 15.07 8.47 -1.60
N SER A 50 14.88 7.31 -0.99
CA SER A 50 15.83 6.21 -1.07
C SER A 50 15.54 5.37 -2.31
N LYS A 51 16.35 5.53 -3.36
CA LYS A 51 16.55 4.47 -4.36
C LYS A 51 17.11 3.24 -3.63
N GLN A 52 16.23 2.43 -3.03
CA GLN A 52 16.64 1.13 -2.54
C GLN A 52 16.98 0.29 -3.77
N SER A 53 18.28 -0.02 -3.89
CA SER A 53 18.84 -0.86 -4.93
C SER A 53 17.95 -2.09 -5.14
N PHE A 54 17.60 -2.38 -6.40
CA PHE A 54 16.80 -3.55 -6.79
C PHE A 54 17.35 -4.83 -6.14
N TYR A 55 18.69 -4.94 -6.03
CA TYR A 55 19.40 -6.03 -5.38
C TYR A 55 19.05 -6.22 -3.90
N ASN A 56 18.81 -5.14 -3.15
CA ASN A 56 18.46 -5.24 -1.71
C ASN A 56 17.09 -5.87 -1.46
N GLN A 57 16.21 -5.94 -2.46
CA GLN A 57 14.93 -6.64 -2.31
C GLN A 57 15.10 -8.17 -2.38
N PHE A 58 16.10 -8.67 -3.12
CA PHE A 58 16.34 -10.10 -3.28
C PHE A 58 17.07 -10.74 -2.09
N PHE A 59 17.89 -9.97 -1.37
CA PHE A 59 18.65 -10.47 -0.22
C PHE A 59 17.93 -10.31 1.14
N LYS A 60 16.76 -9.65 1.17
CA LYS A 60 15.97 -9.53 2.39
C LYS A 60 15.15 -10.80 2.62
N PHE A 61 15.39 -11.46 3.76
CA PHE A 61 14.62 -12.61 4.24
C PHE A 61 13.12 -12.30 4.43
N LYS A 62 12.75 -11.02 4.61
CA LYS A 62 11.38 -10.59 4.85
C LYS A 62 10.94 -9.61 3.77
N ILE A 63 9.88 -9.97 3.06
CA ILE A 63 9.21 -9.08 2.11
C ILE A 63 8.56 -7.94 2.91
N GLU A 64 9.05 -6.72 2.71
CA GLU A 64 8.63 -5.55 3.47
C GLU A 64 7.49 -4.82 2.75
N LYS A 65 6.34 -4.67 3.43
CA LYS A 65 5.21 -3.87 2.93
C LYS A 65 5.49 -2.38 3.14
N LYS A 66 5.30 -1.60 2.08
CA LYS A 66 5.56 -0.16 2.06
C LYS A 66 4.26 0.64 1.96
N PRO A 67 4.23 1.90 2.41
CA PRO A 67 3.10 2.78 2.15
C PRO A 67 2.99 3.04 0.64
N LEU A 68 1.82 2.83 0.09
CA LEU A 68 1.45 3.06 -1.30
C LEU A 68 0.31 4.08 -1.31
N ILE A 69 0.37 5.03 -2.25
CA ILE A 69 -0.57 6.14 -2.35
C ILE A 69 -1.20 6.14 -3.73
N VAL A 70 -2.51 6.35 -3.73
CA VAL A 70 -3.37 6.60 -4.89
C VAL A 70 -4.06 7.93 -4.63
N GLU A 71 -4.01 8.83 -5.59
CA GLU A 71 -4.53 10.20 -5.47
C GLU A 71 -5.57 10.44 -6.55
N SER A 72 -6.72 10.95 -6.16
CA SER A 72 -7.75 11.31 -7.11
C SER A 72 -7.37 12.55 -7.92
N VAL A 73 -7.89 12.64 -9.14
CA VAL A 73 -7.91 13.88 -9.91
C VAL A 73 -8.70 14.92 -9.12
N TYR A 74 -8.25 16.17 -9.23
CA TYR A 74 -8.84 17.30 -8.53
C TYR A 74 -10.30 17.52 -8.89
N VAL A 75 -11.15 17.65 -7.87
CA VAL A 75 -12.55 18.05 -8.05
C VAL A 75 -12.73 19.47 -7.55
N ARG A 76 -13.19 20.36 -8.42
CA ARG A 76 -13.49 21.74 -8.07
C ARG A 76 -14.78 21.77 -7.26
N LYS A 77 -14.69 22.08 -5.97
CA LYS A 77 -15.88 22.43 -5.19
C LYS A 77 -16.37 23.81 -5.68
N SER A 78 -17.64 23.90 -6.07
CA SER A 78 -18.22 25.18 -6.51
C SER A 78 -17.97 26.26 -5.45
N GLY A 79 -17.33 27.37 -5.84
CA GLY A 79 -17.05 28.50 -4.96
C GLY A 79 -15.73 28.47 -4.17
N MET A 80 -14.79 27.54 -4.43
CA MET A 80 -13.46 27.57 -3.80
C MET A 80 -12.30 27.43 -4.81
N ASP A 81 -11.24 28.21 -4.57
CA ASP A 81 -9.99 28.24 -5.36
C ASP A 81 -9.01 27.10 -5.02
N ARG A 82 -9.36 26.24 -4.06
CA ARG A 82 -8.55 25.05 -3.73
C ARG A 82 -9.08 23.83 -4.47
N TYR A 83 -8.15 23.18 -5.15
CA TYR A 83 -8.38 21.85 -5.69
C TYR A 83 -8.34 20.83 -4.54
N ASP A 84 -9.46 20.14 -4.30
CA ASP A 84 -9.52 19.08 -3.30
C ASP A 84 -9.29 17.72 -3.96
N ASN A 85 -8.31 16.97 -3.44
CA ASN A 85 -8.02 15.60 -3.83
C ASN A 85 -8.31 14.64 -2.68
N ILE A 86 -8.77 13.45 -3.04
CA ILE A 86 -8.90 12.32 -2.13
C ILE A 86 -7.67 11.45 -2.30
N GLU A 87 -7.08 11.00 -1.19
CA GLU A 87 -5.95 10.09 -1.20
C GLU A 87 -6.33 8.80 -0.48
N PHE A 88 -6.07 7.67 -1.14
CA PHE A 88 -6.13 6.36 -0.53
C PHE A 88 -4.70 5.87 -0.30
N VAL A 89 -4.36 5.63 0.96
CA VAL A 89 -3.04 5.16 1.39
C VAL A 89 -3.18 3.78 2.01
N TRP A 90 -2.37 2.82 1.59
CA TRP A 90 -2.33 1.50 2.22
C TRP A 90 -0.91 0.98 2.35
N ARG A 91 -0.68 0.10 3.33
CA ARG A 91 0.62 -0.57 3.47
C ARG A 91 0.59 -1.91 2.75
N GLY A 92 1.36 -2.01 1.66
CA GLY A 92 1.23 -3.13 0.75
C GLY A 92 2.38 -3.34 -0.23
N LEU A 93 2.08 -4.15 -1.25
CA LEU A 93 2.92 -4.52 -2.37
C LEU A 93 2.06 -4.41 -3.64
N ALA A 94 2.38 -3.47 -4.52
CA ALA A 94 1.66 -3.30 -5.77
C ALA A 94 2.62 -2.91 -6.90
N THR A 95 2.24 -3.24 -8.13
CA THR A 95 2.91 -2.73 -9.33
C THR A 95 2.35 -1.35 -9.69
N LYS A 96 3.04 -0.62 -10.57
CA LYS A 96 2.54 0.65 -11.10
C LYS A 96 1.18 0.51 -11.79
N ASN A 97 0.96 -0.59 -12.51
CA ASN A 97 -0.33 -0.86 -13.18
C ASN A 97 -1.46 -1.04 -12.17
N ASN A 98 -1.20 -1.73 -11.06
CA ASN A 98 -2.18 -1.90 -9.98
C ASN A 98 -2.54 -0.56 -9.32
N ILE A 99 -1.54 0.31 -9.12
CA ILE A 99 -1.74 1.68 -8.60
C ILE A 99 -2.60 2.50 -9.57
N ASN A 100 -2.31 2.42 -10.88
CA ASN A 100 -3.10 3.12 -11.89
C ASN A 100 -4.56 2.64 -11.91
N PHE A 101 -4.79 1.32 -11.81
CA PHE A 101 -6.13 0.76 -11.73
C PHE A 101 -6.89 1.25 -10.49
N LEU A 102 -6.25 1.27 -9.32
CA LEU A 102 -6.86 1.86 -8.12
C LEU A 102 -7.11 3.36 -8.27
N ASN A 103 -6.26 4.10 -8.99
CA ASN A 103 -6.50 5.52 -9.30
C ASN A 103 -7.76 5.67 -10.14
N GLU A 104 -7.99 4.82 -11.14
CA GLU A 104 -9.21 4.84 -11.95
C GLU A 104 -10.46 4.57 -11.11
N ILE A 105 -10.43 3.54 -10.25
CA ILE A 105 -11.54 3.27 -9.31
C ILE A 105 -11.79 4.47 -8.40
N LEU A 106 -10.73 5.04 -7.83
CA LEU A 106 -10.86 6.19 -6.93
C LEU A 106 -11.47 7.38 -7.69
N ASN A 107 -10.98 7.68 -8.90
CA ASN A 107 -11.45 8.76 -9.76
C ASN A 107 -12.94 8.64 -10.14
N ASN A 108 -13.38 7.43 -10.48
CA ASN A 108 -14.77 7.16 -10.83
C ASN A 108 -15.71 7.34 -9.62
N ASN A 109 -15.18 7.14 -8.40
CA ASN A 109 -15.94 7.19 -7.17
C ASN A 109 -15.79 8.51 -6.37
N VAL A 110 -14.99 9.48 -6.84
CA VAL A 110 -14.70 10.71 -6.08
C VAL A 110 -15.96 11.49 -5.71
N SER A 111 -16.88 11.66 -6.68
CA SER A 111 -18.13 12.38 -6.47
C SER A 111 -18.95 11.74 -5.35
N TYR A 112 -19.09 10.42 -5.38
CA TYR A 112 -19.82 9.64 -4.38
C TYR A 112 -19.17 9.67 -3.00
N ILE A 113 -17.83 9.66 -2.93
CA ILE A 113 -17.12 9.81 -1.66
C ILE A 113 -17.41 11.20 -1.07
N TYR A 114 -17.35 12.27 -1.87
CA TYR A 114 -17.66 13.62 -1.38
C TYR A 114 -19.13 13.79 -0.96
N THR A 115 -20.08 13.21 -1.70
CA THR A 115 -21.49 13.25 -1.29
C THR A 115 -21.70 12.44 -0.02
N GLY A 116 -21.09 11.25 0.09
CA GLY A 116 -21.15 10.41 1.27
C GLY A 116 -20.64 11.11 2.54
N ILE A 117 -19.55 11.87 2.41
CA ILE A 117 -18.97 12.68 3.50
C ILE A 117 -19.91 13.84 3.90
N ASN A 118 -20.43 14.59 2.92
CA ASN A 118 -21.24 15.78 3.21
C ASN A 118 -22.65 15.42 3.71
N ASN A 119 -23.22 14.30 3.25
CA ASN A 119 -24.58 13.86 3.58
C ASN A 119 -24.63 12.83 4.70
N TYR A 120 -23.50 12.50 5.34
CA TYR A 120 -23.40 11.46 6.38
C TYR A 120 -23.91 10.06 5.93
N GLN A 121 -23.84 9.76 4.63
CA GLN A 121 -24.27 8.47 4.07
C GLN A 121 -23.16 7.43 4.26
N LYS A 122 -23.09 6.86 5.46
CA LYS A 122 -22.06 5.89 5.87
C LYS A 122 -22.03 4.64 4.99
N VAL A 123 -23.20 4.14 4.57
CA VAL A 123 -23.35 2.88 3.83
C VAL A 123 -22.72 2.94 2.44
N GLU A 124 -22.93 4.01 1.68
CA GLU A 124 -22.36 4.15 0.33
C GLU A 124 -20.83 4.30 0.39
N LEU A 125 -20.34 5.03 1.39
CA LEU A 125 -18.92 5.19 1.64
C LEU A 125 -18.25 3.84 2.01
N ASP A 126 -18.92 3.02 2.83
CA ASP A 126 -18.45 1.68 3.20
C ASP A 126 -18.26 0.78 1.96
N TRP A 127 -19.19 0.79 1.00
CA TRP A 127 -19.09 -0.01 -0.23
C TRP A 127 -17.92 0.42 -1.12
N ILE A 128 -17.73 1.73 -1.30
CA ILE A 128 -16.63 2.27 -2.12
C ILE A 128 -15.28 1.92 -1.46
N ILE A 129 -15.18 2.07 -0.14
CA ILE A 129 -13.96 1.70 0.59
C ILE A 129 -13.72 0.19 0.51
N ALA A 130 -14.77 -0.63 0.62
CA ALA A 130 -14.67 -2.08 0.50
C ALA A 130 -14.11 -2.48 -0.87
N GLU A 131 -14.52 -1.82 -1.95
CA GLU A 131 -13.97 -2.06 -3.29
C GLU A 131 -12.46 -1.75 -3.36
N LEU A 132 -12.05 -0.56 -2.89
CA LEU A 132 -10.63 -0.16 -2.84
C LEU A 132 -9.79 -1.14 -2.00
N VAL A 133 -10.31 -1.52 -0.83
CA VAL A 133 -9.68 -2.46 0.10
C VAL A 133 -9.55 -3.86 -0.54
N PHE A 134 -10.60 -4.34 -1.19
CA PHE A 134 -10.62 -5.64 -1.84
C PHE A 134 -9.53 -5.76 -2.90
N PHE A 135 -9.47 -4.80 -3.83
CA PHE A 135 -8.46 -4.82 -4.88
C PHE A 135 -7.05 -4.61 -4.33
N ALA A 136 -6.86 -3.71 -3.37
CA ALA A 136 -5.56 -3.52 -2.73
C ALA A 136 -5.07 -4.79 -2.02
N ASN A 137 -5.96 -5.56 -1.38
CA ASN A 137 -5.63 -6.84 -0.76
C ASN A 137 -5.27 -7.91 -1.81
N GLU A 138 -6.08 -8.03 -2.87
CA GLU A 138 -5.81 -8.94 -3.99
C GLU A 138 -4.43 -8.69 -4.62
N PHE A 139 -4.11 -7.42 -4.86
CA PHE A 139 -2.80 -7.02 -5.40
C PHE A 139 -1.65 -7.33 -4.45
N ASN A 140 -1.84 -7.08 -3.15
CA ASN A 140 -0.86 -7.44 -2.13
C ASN A 140 -0.58 -8.94 -2.14
N ASN A 141 -1.62 -9.78 -2.14
CA ASN A 141 -1.49 -11.23 -2.06
C ASN A 141 -0.82 -11.80 -3.31
N LYS A 142 -1.26 -11.38 -4.51
CA LYS A 142 -0.63 -11.80 -5.77
C LYS A 142 0.83 -11.40 -5.82
N ARG A 143 1.18 -10.18 -5.43
CA ARG A 143 2.56 -9.71 -5.48
C ARG A 143 3.42 -10.38 -4.41
N TYR A 144 2.88 -10.63 -3.23
CA TYR A 144 3.56 -11.38 -2.18
C TYR A 144 3.89 -12.80 -2.63
N GLN A 145 2.94 -13.52 -3.24
CA GLN A 145 3.17 -14.87 -3.77
C GLN A 145 4.29 -14.89 -4.82
N VAL A 146 4.29 -13.95 -5.77
CA VAL A 146 5.35 -13.84 -6.78
C VAL A 146 6.72 -13.61 -6.12
N LEU A 147 6.82 -12.64 -5.20
CA LEU A 147 8.08 -12.35 -4.51
C LEU A 147 8.54 -13.52 -3.63
N SER A 148 7.61 -14.21 -2.97
CA SER A 148 7.89 -15.39 -2.16
C SER A 148 8.46 -16.52 -3.02
N ASN A 149 7.85 -16.78 -4.19
CA ASN A 149 8.33 -17.82 -5.11
C ASN A 149 9.72 -17.49 -5.66
N ILE A 150 9.98 -16.22 -5.98
CA ILE A 150 11.32 -15.76 -6.41
C ILE A 150 12.34 -16.00 -5.30
N ASN A 151 12.03 -15.65 -4.06
CA ASN A 151 12.93 -15.87 -2.92
C ASN A 151 13.22 -17.36 -2.71
N ILE A 152 12.20 -18.23 -2.76
CA ILE A 152 12.37 -19.68 -2.65
C ILE A 152 13.30 -20.21 -3.75
N PHE A 153 13.09 -19.76 -5.00
CA PHE A 153 13.95 -20.15 -6.12
C PHE A 153 15.40 -19.71 -5.91
N MET A 154 15.62 -18.47 -5.47
CA MET A 154 16.96 -17.96 -5.14
C MET A 154 17.65 -18.79 -4.06
N TYR A 155 16.93 -19.15 -2.99
CA TYR A 155 17.50 -20.02 -1.93
C TYR A 155 17.84 -21.41 -2.45
N PHE A 156 17.01 -21.98 -3.33
CA PHE A 156 17.28 -23.26 -3.96
C PHE A 156 18.57 -23.22 -4.81
N PHE A 157 18.78 -22.16 -5.60
CA PHE A 157 20.01 -21.98 -6.38
C PHE A 157 21.23 -21.74 -5.49
N ALA A 158 21.10 -20.94 -4.43
CA ALA A 158 22.18 -20.73 -3.46
C ALA A 158 22.59 -22.04 -2.77
N PHE A 159 21.61 -22.88 -2.42
CA PHE A 159 21.84 -24.21 -1.86
C PHE A 159 22.55 -25.13 -2.85
N LEU A 160 22.10 -25.20 -4.11
CA LEU A 160 22.77 -25.98 -5.15
C LEU A 160 24.21 -25.53 -5.36
N TYR A 161 24.45 -24.22 -5.43
CA TYR A 161 25.78 -23.65 -5.57
C TYR A 161 26.69 -24.06 -4.40
N PHE A 162 26.17 -24.01 -3.17
CA PHE A 162 26.88 -24.43 -1.97
C PHE A 162 27.23 -25.93 -1.98
N CYS A 163 26.30 -26.79 -2.41
CA CYS A 163 26.56 -28.23 -2.58
C CYS A 163 27.64 -28.50 -3.63
N ILE A 164 27.62 -27.81 -4.77
CA ILE A 164 28.65 -27.91 -5.81
C ILE A 164 30.01 -27.45 -5.27
N PHE A 165 30.02 -26.35 -4.51
CA PHE A 165 31.24 -25.84 -3.87
C PHE A 165 31.84 -26.88 -2.92
N ILE A 166 31.03 -27.49 -2.04
CA ILE A 166 31.47 -28.56 -1.14
C ILE A 166 32.00 -29.75 -1.94
N TYR A 167 31.29 -30.18 -2.98
CA TYR A 167 31.70 -31.30 -3.83
C TYR A 167 33.07 -31.05 -4.46
N ILE A 168 33.29 -29.89 -5.08
CA ILE A 168 34.58 -29.51 -5.68
C ILE A 168 35.68 -29.45 -4.60
N TRP A 169 35.37 -28.87 -3.44
CA TRP A 169 36.33 -28.74 -2.34
C TRP A 169 36.79 -30.11 -1.82
N VAL A 170 35.85 -31.03 -1.54
CA VAL A 170 36.15 -32.40 -1.11
C VAL A 170 36.95 -33.15 -2.16
N PHE A 171 36.56 -33.07 -3.44
CA PHE A 171 37.23 -33.81 -4.51
C PHE A 171 38.65 -33.28 -4.79
N LYS A 172 38.85 -31.95 -4.73
CA LYS A 172 40.16 -31.32 -4.92
C LYS A 172 41.14 -31.68 -3.80
N PHE A 173 40.68 -31.77 -2.56
CA PHE A 173 41.52 -32.20 -1.43
C PHE A 173 41.79 -33.71 -1.40
N ARG A 174 40.95 -34.52 -2.07
CA ARG A 174 41.15 -35.98 -2.15
C ARG A 174 42.19 -36.41 -3.18
N ILE A 175 42.55 -35.55 -4.14
CA ILE A 175 43.56 -35.82 -5.19
C ILE A 175 44.96 -35.29 -4.80
N GLY A 176 45.06 -34.49 -3.73
CA GLY A 176 46.31 -33.91 -3.23
C GLY A 176 47.05 -34.76 -2.17
N PHE A 177 46.63 -36.01 -1.95
CA PHE A 177 47.29 -37.03 -1.13
C PHE A 177 47.58 -38.24 -2.00
#